data_AF-A0A0X8CCU9-F1
#
_entry.id   AF-A0A0X8CCU9-F1
#
_cell.length_a   1.000
_cell.length_b   1.000
_cell.length_c   1.000
_cell.angle_alpha   90.00
_cell.angle_beta   90.00
_cell.angle_gamma   90.00
#
_symmetry.space_group_name_H-M   'P 1'
#
loop_
_entity.id
_entity.type
_entity.pdbx_description
1 polymer ?
#
loop_
_entity_poly.entity_id
_entity_poly.type
_entity_poly.pdbx_seq_one_letter_code
_entity_poly.pdbx_strand_id
1 'polypeptide(L)'
;MPTEQITHFPSKPGSAVKAPTDNLPPSAQKIAKSEEDLAEFEYRQYEQKQQRAAEIRLEIARAQNEKLLNERAQVPSEEVNKLADETIAAKKLELSALEEDFEAKRRLQPGNRSQVCKDFAQANVFRKLRTLNFKAELGPDLVAEHDACRTARAAKLGEKDAVRRAPVPASVIEAAIDRFYPDASTGVAHALRKLRTPRENTSSGRFSPRSFEPPMLTIPNGAGGLSRLNDTATLLFAVFGPEIRERLKAMALAGHDAEKAIPVADRPAMLKKIDGEILQIERLAEFIYRTGRARGINTGPRFAANPLAILDVEFA
;
A
#
# COMPACT_ATOMS: atom_id res chain seq x y z
N MET A 1 -29.79 5.07 -33.65
CA MET A 1 -29.91 4.08 -32.55
C MET A 1 -30.31 4.86 -31.30
N PRO A 2 -31.54 4.71 -30.79
CA PRO A 2 -31.99 5.45 -29.62
C PRO A 2 -31.32 4.85 -28.37
N THR A 3 -30.83 5.71 -27.49
CA THR A 3 -30.31 5.37 -26.16
C THR A 3 -31.45 4.94 -25.26
N GLU A 4 -31.45 3.69 -24.82
CA GLU A 4 -32.40 3.18 -23.83
C GLU A 4 -32.20 3.91 -22.50
N GLN A 5 -33.23 4.64 -22.08
CA GLN A 5 -33.35 5.19 -20.73
C GLN A 5 -33.54 4.02 -19.75
N ILE A 6 -32.50 3.69 -18.98
CA ILE A 6 -32.64 2.82 -17.83
C ILE A 6 -33.40 3.61 -16.76
N THR A 7 -34.71 3.39 -16.69
CA THR A 7 -35.54 3.88 -15.59
C THR A 7 -35.22 3.10 -14.33
N HIS A 8 -34.63 3.76 -13.32
CA HIS A 8 -34.53 3.21 -11.97
C HIS A 8 -35.94 2.86 -11.45
N PHE A 9 -36.21 1.58 -11.22
CA PHE A 9 -37.43 1.15 -10.55
C PHE A 9 -37.39 1.60 -9.08
N PRO A 10 -38.42 2.28 -8.55
CA PRO A 10 -38.50 2.55 -7.13
C PRO A 10 -38.77 1.23 -6.38
N SER A 11 -37.92 0.91 -5.41
CA SER A 11 -38.07 -0.27 -4.55
C SER A 11 -39.37 -0.18 -3.74
N LYS A 12 -40.22 -1.21 -3.83
CA LYS A 12 -41.46 -1.31 -3.04
C LYS A 12 -41.15 -1.26 -1.53
N PRO A 13 -41.89 -0.48 -0.72
CA PRO A 13 -41.72 -0.51 0.72
C PRO A 13 -42.27 -1.84 1.25
N GLY A 14 -41.40 -2.68 1.79
CA GLY A 14 -41.73 -4.01 2.32
C GLY A 14 -40.81 -5.15 1.85
N SER A 15 -39.95 -4.93 0.85
CA SER A 15 -38.87 -5.88 0.59
C SER A 15 -37.70 -5.58 1.52
N ALA A 16 -37.52 -6.36 2.59
CA ALA A 16 -36.23 -6.43 3.23
C ALA A 16 -35.19 -6.69 2.13
N VAL A 17 -34.18 -5.81 2.02
CA VAL A 17 -33.07 -6.01 1.11
C VAL A 17 -32.48 -7.37 1.46
N LYS A 18 -32.71 -8.37 0.62
CA LYS A 18 -32.18 -9.72 0.83
C LYS A 18 -30.66 -9.58 0.87
N ALA A 19 -30.05 -10.09 1.93
CA ALA A 19 -28.60 -10.07 2.05
C ALA A 19 -28.01 -10.83 0.84
N PRO A 20 -26.81 -10.46 0.36
CA PRO A 20 -26.17 -11.15 -0.77
C PRO A 20 -26.11 -12.67 -0.60
N THR A 21 -26.08 -13.15 0.64
CA THR A 21 -26.05 -14.55 1.05
C THR A 21 -27.40 -15.27 0.89
N ASP A 22 -28.53 -14.56 0.85
CA ASP A 22 -29.88 -15.15 0.73
C ASP A 22 -30.16 -15.76 -0.66
N ASN A 23 -29.33 -15.46 -1.66
CA ASN A 23 -29.42 -16.01 -3.01
C ASN A 23 -28.59 -17.29 -3.21
N LEU A 24 -27.81 -17.70 -2.20
CA LEU A 24 -26.99 -18.91 -2.27
C LEU A 24 -27.83 -20.18 -2.05
N PRO A 25 -27.40 -21.36 -2.55
CA PRO A 25 -28.05 -22.63 -2.22
C PRO A 25 -28.00 -22.92 -0.70
N PRO A 26 -28.97 -23.65 -0.12
CA PRO A 26 -29.13 -23.81 1.33
C PRO A 26 -27.89 -24.35 2.07
N SER A 27 -27.06 -25.17 1.42
CA SER A 27 -25.79 -25.66 1.97
C SER A 27 -24.74 -24.55 2.07
N ALA A 28 -24.63 -23.68 1.07
CA ALA A 28 -23.73 -22.54 1.07
C ALA A 28 -24.21 -21.43 2.04
N GLN A 29 -25.52 -21.25 2.20
CA GLN A 29 -26.07 -20.35 3.23
C GLN A 29 -25.70 -20.79 4.65
N LYS A 30 -25.75 -22.10 4.94
CA LYS A 30 -25.35 -22.65 6.25
C LYS A 30 -23.87 -22.44 6.52
N ILE A 31 -23.02 -22.60 5.50
CA ILE A 31 -21.58 -22.37 5.60
C ILE A 31 -21.30 -20.87 5.83
N ALA A 32 -21.91 -19.98 5.04
CA ALA A 32 -21.74 -18.54 5.18
C ALA A 32 -22.17 -18.05 6.58
N LYS A 33 -23.34 -18.49 7.07
CA LYS A 33 -23.78 -18.18 8.45
C LYS A 33 -22.82 -18.70 9.51
N SER A 34 -22.29 -19.92 9.35
CA SER A 34 -21.31 -20.45 10.29
C SER A 34 -19.98 -19.67 10.27
N GLU A 35 -19.58 -19.11 9.13
CA GLU A 35 -18.38 -18.28 9.01
C GLU A 35 -18.60 -16.87 9.61
N GLU A 36 -19.79 -16.29 9.42
CA GLU A 36 -20.20 -15.05 10.06
C GLU A 36 -20.27 -15.19 11.59
N ASP A 37 -20.89 -16.27 12.10
CA ASP A 37 -20.96 -16.58 13.54
C ASP A 37 -19.55 -16.75 14.15
N LEU A 38 -18.63 -17.39 13.41
CA LEU A 38 -17.22 -17.55 13.83
C LEU A 38 -16.48 -16.21 13.83
N ALA A 39 -16.69 -15.37 12.82
CA ALA A 39 -16.06 -14.04 12.75
C ALA A 39 -16.56 -13.12 13.88
N GLU A 40 -17.85 -13.14 14.18
CA GLU A 40 -18.40 -12.41 15.32
C GLU A 40 -17.84 -12.93 16.66
N PHE A 41 -17.70 -14.24 16.80
CA PHE A 41 -17.12 -14.85 18.00
C PHE A 41 -15.64 -14.47 18.20
N GLU A 42 -14.84 -14.51 17.13
CA GLU A 42 -13.45 -14.06 17.14
C GLU A 42 -13.34 -12.58 17.52
N TYR A 43 -14.20 -11.75 16.94
CA TYR A 43 -14.24 -10.32 17.23
C TYR A 43 -14.58 -10.04 18.70
N ARG A 44 -15.59 -10.71 19.26
CA ARG A 44 -15.96 -10.58 20.69
C ARG A 44 -14.83 -10.99 21.63
N GLN A 45 -14.10 -12.07 21.31
CA GLN A 45 -12.95 -12.47 22.12
C GLN A 45 -11.79 -11.47 22.04
N TYR A 46 -11.55 -10.91 20.86
CA TYR A 46 -10.55 -9.86 20.67
C TYR A 46 -10.92 -8.59 21.45
N GLU A 47 -12.19 -8.18 21.44
CA GLU A 47 -12.66 -7.04 22.23
C GLU A 47 -12.49 -7.28 23.74
N GLN A 48 -12.86 -8.47 24.24
CA GLN A 48 -12.66 -8.84 25.65
C GLN A 48 -11.18 -8.81 26.04
N LYS A 49 -10.30 -9.31 25.17
CA LYS A 49 -8.84 -9.22 25.35
C LYS A 49 -8.40 -7.76 25.47
N GLN A 50 -8.85 -6.89 24.57
CA GLN A 50 -8.47 -5.48 24.56
C GLN A 50 -8.99 -4.73 25.78
N GLN A 51 -10.22 -5.01 26.23
CA GLN A 51 -10.76 -4.44 27.45
C GLN A 51 -9.91 -4.83 28.66
N ARG A 52 -9.59 -6.12 28.81
CA ARG A 52 -8.76 -6.60 29.92
C ARG A 52 -7.32 -6.06 29.84
N ALA A 53 -6.74 -5.97 28.65
CA ALA A 53 -5.41 -5.37 28.46
C ALA A 53 -5.40 -3.88 28.80
N ALA A 54 -6.48 -3.15 28.52
CA ALA A 54 -6.62 -1.74 28.89
C ALA A 54 -6.70 -1.56 30.41
N GLU A 55 -7.41 -2.43 31.14
CA GLU A 55 -7.43 -2.44 32.61
C GLU A 55 -6.02 -2.63 33.19
N ILE A 56 -5.28 -3.63 32.70
CA ILE A 56 -3.91 -3.93 33.17
C ILE A 56 -2.97 -2.76 32.87
N ARG A 57 -3.06 -2.14 31.67
CA ARG A 57 -2.26 -0.96 31.31
C ARG A 57 -2.55 0.23 32.20
N LEU A 58 -3.82 0.41 32.59
CA LEU A 58 -4.24 1.47 33.51
C LEU A 58 -3.67 1.24 34.91
N GLU A 59 -3.66 0.00 35.40
CA GLU A 59 -3.03 -0.35 36.68
C GLU A 59 -1.51 -0.11 36.67
N ILE A 60 -0.82 -0.46 35.57
CA ILE A 60 0.60 -0.13 35.39
C ILE A 60 0.83 1.38 35.41
N ALA A 61 -0.01 2.15 34.71
CA ALA A 61 0.10 3.61 34.68
C ALA A 61 -0.14 4.24 36.06
N ARG A 62 -1.05 3.68 36.86
CA ARG A 62 -1.28 4.11 38.26
C ARG A 62 -0.05 3.86 39.13
N ALA A 63 0.52 2.65 39.08
CA ALA A 63 1.74 2.32 39.84
C ALA A 63 2.95 3.17 39.41
N GLN A 64 3.07 3.48 38.12
CA GLN A 64 4.11 4.40 37.60
C GLN A 64 3.90 5.83 38.12
N ASN A 65 2.67 6.31 38.16
CA ASN A 65 2.37 7.64 38.71
C ASN A 65 2.61 7.70 40.22
N GLU A 66 2.28 6.65 40.99
CA GLU A 66 2.59 6.55 42.42
C GLU A 66 4.10 6.64 42.67
N LYS A 67 4.91 5.96 41.84
CA LYS A 67 6.37 6.06 41.87
C LYS A 67 6.86 7.49 41.59
N LEU A 68 6.35 8.13 40.54
CA LEU A 68 6.70 9.53 40.21
C LEU A 68 6.30 10.52 41.30
N LEU A 69 5.18 10.29 41.99
CA LEU A 69 4.74 11.12 43.11
C LEU A 69 5.63 10.93 44.35
N ASN A 70 6.05 9.69 44.61
CA ASN A 70 6.97 9.38 45.71
C ASN A 70 8.39 9.96 45.46
N GLU A 71 8.88 9.95 44.22
CA GLU A 71 10.14 10.60 43.82
C GLU A 71 10.10 12.13 44.01
N ARG A 72 8.91 12.74 43.92
CA ARG A 72 8.69 14.18 44.12
C ARG A 72 8.37 14.55 45.57
N ALA A 73 8.22 13.57 46.46
CA ALA A 73 7.91 13.81 47.86
C ALA A 73 9.12 14.39 48.62
N GLN A 74 8.86 15.14 49.69
CA GLN A 74 9.92 15.74 50.51
C GLN A 74 10.81 14.69 51.21
N VAL A 75 10.27 13.50 51.49
CA VAL A 75 11.00 12.33 51.99
C VAL A 75 10.52 11.10 51.19
N PRO A 76 11.27 10.66 50.17
CA PRO A 76 10.91 9.49 49.37
C PRO A 76 10.96 8.21 50.21
N SER A 77 9.93 7.35 50.09
CA SER A 77 9.92 6.03 50.75
C SER A 77 10.42 4.93 49.82
N GLU A 78 11.41 4.16 50.27
CA GLU A 78 11.91 2.99 49.52
C GLU A 78 10.87 1.86 49.42
N GLU A 79 10.01 1.72 50.43
CA GLU A 79 8.97 0.67 50.47
C GLU A 79 7.91 0.90 49.39
N VAL A 80 7.51 2.17 49.19
CA VAL A 80 6.54 2.56 48.15
C VAL A 80 7.10 2.29 46.76
N ASN A 81 8.40 2.55 46.54
CA ASN A 81 9.05 2.26 45.26
C ASN A 81 9.13 0.75 44.98
N LYS A 82 9.48 -0.05 46.00
CA LYS A 82 9.54 -1.52 45.86
C LYS A 82 8.17 -2.11 45.53
N LEU A 83 7.12 -1.69 46.23
CA LEU A 83 5.74 -2.13 45.96
C LEU A 83 5.25 -1.71 44.56
N ALA A 84 5.59 -0.50 44.12
CA ALA A 84 5.28 -0.03 42.77
C ALA A 84 6.03 -0.85 41.69
N ASP A 85 7.30 -1.18 41.92
CA ASP A 85 8.08 -1.99 40.97
C ASP A 85 7.60 -3.45 40.90
N GLU A 86 7.24 -4.05 42.04
CA GLU A 86 6.64 -5.39 42.10
C GLU A 86 5.30 -5.45 41.38
N THR A 87 4.43 -4.45 41.57
CA THR A 87 3.13 -4.37 40.89
C THR A 87 3.30 -4.15 39.38
N ILE A 88 4.22 -3.29 38.94
CA ILE A 88 4.53 -3.12 37.51
C ILE A 88 5.03 -4.42 36.89
N ALA A 89 5.95 -5.12 37.56
CA ALA A 89 6.52 -6.38 37.06
C ALA A 89 5.45 -7.48 36.96
N ALA A 90 4.63 -7.65 38.00
CA ALA A 90 3.54 -8.62 38.03
C ALA A 90 2.49 -8.34 36.91
N LYS A 91 2.12 -7.08 36.72
CA LYS A 91 1.13 -6.68 35.70
C LYS A 91 1.64 -6.77 34.27
N LYS A 92 2.94 -6.53 34.05
CA LYS A 92 3.57 -6.81 32.74
C LYS A 92 3.58 -8.30 32.41
N LEU A 93 3.82 -9.16 33.40
CA LEU A 93 3.71 -10.62 33.25
C LEU A 93 2.27 -11.05 32.95
N GLU A 94 1.28 -10.47 33.64
CA GLU A 94 -0.15 -10.73 33.37
C GLU A 94 -0.52 -10.31 31.93
N LEU A 95 0.01 -9.20 31.44
CA LEU A 95 -0.21 -8.73 30.07
C LEU A 95 0.38 -9.71 29.03
N SER A 96 1.62 -10.17 29.22
CA SER A 96 2.23 -11.15 28.31
C SER A 96 1.48 -12.49 28.32
N ALA A 97 1.09 -12.98 29.50
CA ALA A 97 0.33 -14.22 29.62
C ALA A 97 -1.03 -14.13 28.91
N LEU A 98 -1.70 -12.98 28.99
CA LEU A 98 -2.97 -12.73 28.31
C LEU A 98 -2.81 -12.70 26.78
N GLU A 99 -1.66 -12.23 26.26
CA GLU A 99 -1.35 -12.29 24.84
C GLU A 99 -1.12 -13.72 24.35
N GLU A 100 -0.31 -14.49 25.09
CA GLU A 100 -0.03 -15.89 24.80
C GLU A 100 -1.29 -16.77 24.86
N ASP A 101 -2.12 -16.58 25.90
CA ASP A 101 -3.40 -17.30 26.05
C ASP A 101 -4.37 -17.01 24.91
N PHE A 102 -4.44 -15.76 24.46
CA PHE A 102 -5.28 -15.41 23.32
C PHE A 102 -4.76 -16.05 22.03
N GLU A 103 -3.46 -16.04 21.78
CA GLU A 103 -2.88 -16.69 20.62
C GLU A 103 -3.09 -18.21 20.64
N ALA A 104 -2.91 -18.84 21.80
CA ALA A 104 -3.16 -20.28 21.97
C ALA A 104 -4.64 -20.62 21.70
N LYS A 105 -5.58 -19.85 22.26
CA LYS A 105 -7.02 -20.03 22.01
C LYS A 105 -7.38 -19.77 20.55
N ARG A 106 -6.79 -18.77 19.91
CA ARG A 106 -6.99 -18.46 18.49
C ARG A 106 -6.49 -19.58 17.57
N ARG A 107 -5.34 -20.19 17.87
CA ARG A 107 -4.79 -21.34 17.10
C ARG A 107 -5.70 -22.57 17.12
N LEU A 108 -6.47 -22.75 18.20
CA LEU A 108 -7.34 -23.92 18.40
C LEU A 108 -8.77 -23.73 17.84
N GLN A 109 -9.11 -22.56 17.30
CA GLN A 109 -10.48 -22.29 16.83
C GLN A 109 -10.78 -22.90 15.45
N PRO A 110 -11.95 -23.55 15.28
CA PRO A 110 -12.42 -23.99 13.97
C PRO A 110 -12.78 -22.76 13.14
N GLY A 111 -12.02 -22.49 12.07
CA GLY A 111 -12.15 -21.27 11.26
C GLY A 111 -10.82 -20.81 10.67
N ASN A 112 -9.71 -21.21 11.30
CA ASN A 112 -8.35 -20.95 10.82
C ASN A 112 -7.92 -21.82 9.62
N ARG A 113 -8.81 -22.16 8.69
CA ARG A 113 -8.47 -22.96 7.49
C ARG A 113 -7.29 -22.36 6.72
N SER A 114 -7.22 -21.04 6.63
CA SER A 114 -6.08 -20.33 6.02
C SER A 114 -4.76 -20.59 6.74
N GLN A 115 -4.77 -20.51 8.08
CA GLN A 115 -3.57 -20.74 8.89
C GLN A 115 -3.20 -22.23 8.93
N VAL A 116 -4.16 -23.13 9.09
CA VAL A 116 -3.96 -24.59 8.99
C VAL A 116 -3.46 -24.99 7.60
N CYS A 117 -3.93 -24.36 6.53
CA CYS A 117 -3.40 -24.57 5.18
C CYS A 117 -1.98 -24.01 5.01
N LYS A 118 -1.67 -22.86 5.63
CA LYS A 118 -0.30 -22.30 5.65
C LYS A 118 0.65 -23.15 6.48
N ASP A 119 0.23 -23.63 7.64
CA ASP A 119 1.00 -24.49 8.55
C ASP A 119 1.15 -25.89 7.93
N PHE A 120 0.12 -26.43 7.28
CA PHE A 120 0.20 -27.66 6.49
C PHE A 120 1.13 -27.48 5.28
N ALA A 121 1.06 -26.34 4.58
CA ALA A 121 1.98 -26.04 3.49
C ALA A 121 3.41 -25.96 4.03
N GLN A 122 3.68 -25.21 5.10
CA GLN A 122 5.01 -25.08 5.71
C GLN A 122 5.54 -26.41 6.27
N ALA A 123 4.70 -27.20 6.95
CA ALA A 123 5.06 -28.51 7.49
C ALA A 123 5.34 -29.55 6.38
N ASN A 124 4.73 -29.39 5.20
CA ASN A 124 4.94 -30.27 4.05
C ASN A 124 5.86 -29.70 2.95
N VAL A 125 6.28 -28.44 3.04
CA VAL A 125 7.31 -27.84 2.15
C VAL A 125 8.63 -28.59 2.28
N PHE A 126 8.93 -29.15 3.46
CA PHE A 126 10.14 -29.94 3.70
C PHE A 126 9.95 -31.47 3.69
N ARG A 127 8.71 -31.96 3.71
CA ARG A 127 8.45 -33.37 3.43
C ARG A 127 8.47 -33.55 1.92
N LYS A 128 9.50 -34.22 1.40
CA LYS A 128 9.44 -34.81 0.05
C LYS A 128 8.19 -35.68 -0.02
N LEU A 129 7.10 -35.13 -0.56
CA LEU A 129 5.96 -35.93 -0.99
C LEU A 129 6.57 -37.06 -1.81
N ARG A 130 6.27 -38.32 -1.46
CA ARG A 130 6.64 -39.45 -2.30
C ARG A 130 6.01 -39.21 -3.66
N THR A 131 6.78 -38.62 -4.57
CA THR A 131 6.50 -38.68 -5.99
C THR A 131 6.39 -40.17 -6.27
N LEU A 132 5.21 -40.63 -6.67
CA LEU A 132 5.11 -41.88 -7.39
C LEU A 132 6.06 -41.71 -8.57
N ASN A 133 7.25 -42.30 -8.47
CA ASN A 133 8.26 -42.24 -9.50
C ASN A 133 7.72 -43.01 -10.69
N PHE A 134 6.98 -42.31 -11.54
CA PHE A 134 6.74 -42.75 -12.88
C PHE A 134 8.10 -42.83 -13.56
N LYS A 135 8.53 -44.06 -13.88
CA LYS A 135 9.90 -44.41 -14.35
C LYS A 135 10.24 -43.91 -15.76
N ALA A 136 9.36 -43.15 -16.41
CA ALA A 136 9.66 -42.56 -17.71
C ALA A 136 10.17 -41.13 -17.50
N GLU A 137 11.46 -40.93 -17.75
CA GLU A 137 12.06 -39.61 -17.97
C GLU A 137 11.36 -38.95 -19.16
N LEU A 138 11.22 -37.61 -19.17
CA LEU A 138 10.76 -36.93 -20.39
C LEU A 138 11.70 -37.32 -21.51
N GLY A 139 11.15 -37.72 -22.66
CA GLY A 139 11.94 -37.79 -23.87
C GLY A 139 12.68 -36.45 -24.08
N PRO A 140 13.92 -36.48 -24.58
CA PRO A 140 14.79 -35.30 -24.66
C PRO A 140 14.14 -34.11 -25.36
N ASP A 141 13.24 -34.37 -26.32
CA ASP A 141 12.49 -33.35 -27.07
C ASP A 141 11.55 -32.52 -26.17
N LEU A 142 10.78 -33.17 -25.28
CA LEU A 142 9.83 -32.48 -24.41
C LEU A 142 10.54 -31.71 -23.28
N VAL A 143 11.73 -32.15 -22.85
CA VAL A 143 12.57 -31.40 -21.91
C VAL A 143 13.06 -30.11 -22.58
N ALA A 144 13.58 -30.22 -23.80
CA ALA A 144 14.07 -29.07 -24.56
C ALA A 144 12.96 -28.05 -24.83
N GLU A 145 11.76 -28.49 -25.19
CA GLU A 145 10.60 -27.60 -25.39
C GLU A 145 10.16 -26.90 -24.09
N HIS A 146 10.17 -27.62 -22.97
CA HIS A 146 9.81 -27.06 -21.66
C HIS A 146 10.84 -26.03 -21.16
N ASP A 147 12.14 -26.28 -21.36
CA ASP A 147 13.21 -25.33 -21.04
C ASP A 147 13.26 -24.15 -22.02
N ALA A 148 12.87 -24.35 -23.28
CA ALA A 148 12.60 -23.24 -24.21
C ALA A 148 11.47 -22.33 -23.69
N CYS A 149 10.42 -22.90 -23.09
CA CYS A 149 9.36 -22.11 -22.46
C CYS A 149 9.86 -21.33 -21.23
N ARG A 150 10.75 -21.91 -20.42
CA ARG A 150 11.40 -21.19 -19.28
C ARG A 150 12.11 -19.94 -19.75
N THR A 151 12.99 -20.13 -20.73
CA THR A 151 13.87 -19.08 -21.23
C THR A 151 13.05 -17.99 -21.92
N ALA A 152 12.07 -18.37 -22.74
CA ALA A 152 11.14 -17.42 -23.37
C ALA A 152 10.33 -16.62 -22.33
N ARG A 153 9.80 -17.28 -21.29
CA ARG A 153 9.06 -16.60 -20.21
C ARG A 153 9.94 -15.62 -19.43
N ALA A 154 11.15 -16.03 -19.08
CA ALA A 154 12.10 -15.17 -18.38
C ALA A 154 12.47 -13.94 -19.22
N ALA A 155 12.70 -14.13 -20.53
CA ALA A 155 12.98 -13.04 -21.45
C ALA A 155 11.79 -12.05 -21.53
N LYS A 156 10.55 -12.55 -21.64
CA LYS A 156 9.35 -11.69 -21.69
C LYS A 156 9.06 -10.96 -20.37
N LEU A 157 9.35 -11.57 -19.23
CA LEU A 157 9.30 -10.88 -17.94
C LEU A 157 10.35 -9.75 -17.87
N GLY A 158 11.55 -9.97 -18.40
CA GLY A 158 12.56 -8.92 -18.54
C GLY A 158 12.10 -7.78 -19.43
N GLU A 159 11.45 -8.08 -20.56
CA GLU A 159 10.86 -7.07 -21.45
C GLU A 159 9.75 -6.27 -20.75
N LYS A 160 8.87 -6.94 -20.00
CA LYS A 160 7.81 -6.30 -19.20
C LYS A 160 8.39 -5.31 -18.19
N ASP A 161 9.44 -5.69 -17.49
CA ASP A 161 10.10 -4.82 -16.52
C ASP A 161 10.85 -3.66 -17.19
N ALA A 162 11.43 -3.89 -18.37
CA ALA A 162 12.04 -2.83 -19.18
C ALA A 162 11.01 -1.77 -19.60
N VAL A 163 9.82 -2.18 -20.08
CA VAL A 163 8.74 -1.23 -20.45
C VAL A 163 8.23 -0.45 -19.24
N ARG A 164 8.12 -1.10 -18.06
CA ARG A 164 7.69 -0.43 -16.82
C ARG A 164 8.69 0.62 -16.37
N ARG A 165 9.99 0.31 -16.45
CA ARG A 165 11.08 1.18 -15.99
C ARG A 165 11.58 2.13 -17.07
N ALA A 166 11.07 2.03 -18.29
CA ALA A 166 11.46 2.91 -19.38
C ALA A 166 11.28 4.38 -18.97
N PRO A 167 12.23 5.26 -19.29
CA PRO A 167 12.09 6.68 -19.03
C PRO A 167 10.93 7.26 -19.84
N VAL A 168 10.36 8.37 -19.36
CA VAL A 168 9.34 9.12 -20.10
C VAL A 168 10.03 10.08 -21.08
N PRO A 169 9.36 10.52 -22.17
CA PRO A 169 9.94 11.48 -23.09
C PRO A 169 10.36 12.78 -22.40
N ALA A 170 11.48 13.37 -22.84
CA ALA A 170 12.01 14.64 -22.31
C ALA A 170 10.96 15.75 -22.27
N SER A 171 10.10 15.85 -23.28
CA SER A 171 9.02 16.84 -23.35
C SER A 171 8.04 16.74 -22.18
N VAL A 172 7.79 15.54 -21.65
CA VAL A 172 6.93 15.33 -20.48
C VAL A 172 7.61 15.81 -19.20
N ILE A 173 8.92 15.57 -19.08
CA ILE A 173 9.75 16.02 -17.95
C ILE A 173 9.79 17.55 -17.92
N GLU A 174 10.12 18.17 -19.06
CA GLU A 174 10.16 19.62 -19.19
C GLU A 174 8.81 20.26 -18.92
N ALA A 175 7.72 19.70 -19.47
CA ALA A 175 6.36 20.20 -19.23
C ALA A 175 5.94 20.07 -17.77
N ALA A 176 6.38 19.03 -17.06
CA ALA A 176 6.11 18.87 -15.64
C ALA A 176 6.81 19.97 -14.81
N ILE A 177 8.07 20.28 -15.12
CA ILE A 177 8.81 21.38 -14.49
C ILE A 177 8.14 22.72 -14.79
N ASP A 178 7.66 22.91 -16.02
CA ASP A 178 7.00 24.13 -16.45
C ASP A 178 5.67 24.39 -15.74
N ARG A 179 4.93 23.33 -15.37
CA ARG A 179 3.68 23.44 -14.59
C ARG A 179 3.89 23.91 -13.16
N PHE A 180 5.07 23.66 -12.57
CA PHE A 180 5.37 24.08 -11.19
C PHE A 180 5.72 25.56 -11.07
N TYR A 181 6.11 26.20 -12.17
CA TYR A 181 6.71 27.52 -12.17
C TYR A 181 5.76 28.74 -12.10
N PRO A 182 4.56 28.76 -12.72
CA PRO A 182 3.76 29.99 -12.80
C PRO A 182 3.29 30.54 -11.44
N ASP A 183 3.08 29.68 -10.44
CA ASP A 183 2.46 30.10 -9.16
C ASP A 183 3.38 30.93 -8.25
N ALA A 184 4.70 30.73 -8.29
CA ALA A 184 5.64 31.49 -7.47
C ALA A 184 5.86 32.94 -7.96
N SER A 185 5.69 33.18 -9.27
CA SER A 185 6.05 34.45 -9.92
C SER A 185 4.96 35.54 -9.76
N THR A 186 3.69 35.15 -9.65
CA THR A 186 2.55 36.08 -9.72
C THR A 186 2.41 36.93 -8.45
N GLY A 187 2.63 36.34 -7.28
CA GLY A 187 2.57 37.02 -5.99
C GLY A 187 3.63 38.13 -5.85
N VAL A 188 4.87 37.83 -6.25
CA VAL A 188 5.97 38.81 -6.21
C VAL A 188 5.80 39.88 -7.30
N ALA A 189 5.38 39.51 -8.51
CA ALA A 189 5.10 40.49 -9.57
C ALA A 189 4.00 41.49 -9.16
N HIS A 190 2.96 41.03 -8.46
CA HIS A 190 1.92 41.89 -7.90
C HIS A 190 2.45 42.83 -6.80
N ALA A 191 3.31 42.33 -5.90
CA ALA A 191 3.95 43.15 -4.87
C ALA A 191 4.87 44.23 -5.47
N LEU A 192 5.67 43.88 -6.50
CA LEU A 192 6.51 44.82 -7.22
C LEU A 192 5.69 45.85 -8.01
N ARG A 193 4.54 45.45 -8.59
CA ARG A 193 3.63 46.38 -9.27
C ARG A 193 3.08 47.44 -8.31
N LYS A 194 2.80 47.07 -7.06
CA LYS A 194 2.35 48.00 -6.01
C LYS A 194 3.40 49.05 -5.66
N LEU A 195 4.71 48.76 -5.82
CA LEU A 195 5.76 49.76 -5.61
C LEU A 195 5.71 50.90 -6.63
N ARG A 196 5.19 50.62 -7.84
CA ARG A 196 5.09 51.60 -8.91
C ARG A 196 3.93 52.58 -8.71
N THR A 197 3.04 52.34 -7.75
CA THR A 197 1.86 53.18 -7.49
C THR A 197 1.87 53.73 -6.06
N PRO A 198 1.87 55.07 -5.88
CA PRO A 198 1.81 55.66 -4.56
C PRO A 198 0.51 55.24 -3.85
N ARG A 199 0.58 55.04 -2.53
CA ARG A 199 -0.60 54.75 -1.72
C ARG A 199 -1.12 56.05 -1.16
N GLU A 200 -2.41 56.33 -1.40
CA GLU A 200 -3.08 57.41 -0.70
C GLU A 200 -3.34 57.00 0.75
N ASN A 201 -2.92 57.84 1.68
CA ASN A 201 -3.14 57.58 3.09
C ASN A 201 -4.54 58.08 3.47
N THR A 202 -5.48 57.16 3.66
CA THR A 202 -6.93 57.44 3.85
C THR A 202 -7.24 58.40 5.00
N SER A 203 -6.34 58.55 5.98
CA SER A 203 -6.50 59.46 7.11
C SER A 203 -5.94 60.88 6.88
N SER A 204 -5.00 61.06 5.94
CA SER A 204 -4.32 62.36 5.73
C SER A 204 -4.40 62.90 4.31
N GLY A 205 -4.92 62.13 3.35
CA GLY A 205 -4.99 62.51 1.93
C GLY A 205 -3.62 62.67 1.25
N ARG A 206 -2.53 62.40 1.98
CA ARG A 206 -1.16 62.49 1.46
C ARG A 206 -0.78 61.18 0.81
N PHE A 207 -0.15 61.26 -0.35
CA PHE A 207 0.45 60.11 -1.02
C PHE A 207 1.78 59.77 -0.35
N SER A 208 1.97 58.51 0.01
CA SER A 208 3.26 57.99 0.49
C SER A 208 3.84 56.96 -0.49
N PRO A 209 5.18 56.90 -0.60
CA PRO A 209 5.84 55.80 -1.30
C PRO A 209 5.55 54.50 -0.56
N ARG A 210 5.29 53.42 -1.32
CA ARG A 210 5.10 52.10 -0.71
C ARG A 210 6.45 51.50 -0.31
N SER A 211 6.53 50.94 0.89
CA SER A 211 7.62 50.06 1.29
C SER A 211 7.45 48.69 0.62
N PHE A 212 8.57 48.07 0.23
CA PHE A 212 8.58 46.67 -0.19
C PHE A 212 8.61 45.79 1.06
N GLU A 213 7.57 45.00 1.25
CA GLU A 213 7.56 43.92 2.24
C GLU A 213 7.76 42.60 1.50
N PRO A 214 8.86 41.87 1.76
CA PRO A 214 9.07 40.57 1.15
C PRO A 214 7.98 39.58 1.60
N PRO A 215 7.62 38.58 0.77
CA PRO A 215 6.74 37.51 1.20
C PRO A 215 7.29 36.86 2.48
N MET A 216 6.43 36.60 3.45
CA MET A 216 6.81 36.00 4.73
C MET A 216 6.14 34.65 4.92
N LEU A 217 6.92 33.66 5.35
CA LEU A 217 6.46 32.36 5.81
C LEU A 217 6.14 32.45 7.31
N THR A 218 4.93 32.05 7.68
CA THR A 218 4.56 31.82 9.09
C THR A 218 4.80 30.37 9.45
N ILE A 219 5.70 30.13 10.39
CA ILE A 219 6.04 28.79 10.89
C ILE A 219 5.69 28.74 12.39
N PRO A 220 5.08 27.64 12.89
CA PRO A 220 4.88 27.47 14.32
C PRO A 220 6.23 27.52 15.05
N ASN A 221 6.37 28.40 16.03
CA ASN A 221 7.47 28.32 16.97
C ASN A 221 7.04 27.42 18.12
N GLY A 222 7.88 26.46 18.52
CA GLY A 222 7.56 25.45 19.53
C GLY A 222 7.19 25.99 20.93
N ALA A 223 7.06 27.31 21.10
CA ALA A 223 6.57 28.00 22.29
C ALA A 223 5.07 28.37 22.21
N GLY A 224 4.34 27.90 21.19
CA GLY A 224 2.90 28.14 21.04
C GLY A 224 2.52 29.40 20.25
N GLY A 225 3.47 30.00 19.52
CA GLY A 225 3.25 31.16 18.65
C GLY A 225 3.58 30.91 17.17
N LEU A 226 3.41 31.94 16.34
CA LEU A 226 3.79 31.93 14.92
C LEU A 226 5.00 32.85 14.71
N SER A 227 6.11 32.29 14.24
CA SER A 227 7.26 33.06 13.77
C SER A 227 7.09 33.43 12.30
N ARG A 228 7.33 34.71 11.96
CA ARG A 228 7.36 35.18 10.57
C ARG A 228 8.81 35.21 10.10
N LEU A 229 9.10 34.46 9.06
CA LEU A 229 10.41 34.43 8.40
C LEU A 229 10.26 34.96 6.98
N ASN A 230 11.28 35.63 6.45
CA ASN A 230 11.27 36.03 5.05
C ASN A 230 11.32 34.79 4.17
N ASP A 231 10.43 34.71 3.20
CA ASP A 231 10.39 33.65 2.20
C ASP A 231 11.45 33.93 1.11
N THR A 232 12.68 33.59 1.44
CA THR A 232 13.84 33.76 0.56
C THR A 232 13.75 32.87 -0.68
N ALA A 233 13.07 31.73 -0.61
CA ALA A 233 12.87 30.84 -1.74
C ALA A 233 11.98 31.51 -2.80
N THR A 234 10.84 32.06 -2.40
CA THR A 234 9.94 32.77 -3.32
C THR A 234 10.60 34.01 -3.94
N LEU A 235 11.45 34.72 -3.19
CA LEU A 235 12.24 35.84 -3.72
C LEU A 235 13.27 35.37 -4.76
N LEU A 236 14.01 34.30 -4.49
CA LEU A 236 14.99 33.73 -5.43
C LEU A 236 14.31 33.23 -6.71
N PHE A 237 13.16 32.57 -6.59
CA PHE A 237 12.35 32.15 -7.74
C PHE A 237 11.80 33.33 -8.53
N ALA A 238 11.45 34.45 -7.89
CA ALA A 238 10.98 35.63 -8.61
C ALA A 238 12.10 36.36 -9.37
N VAL A 239 13.34 36.34 -8.86
CA VAL A 239 14.47 37.06 -9.47
C VAL A 239 15.20 36.19 -10.51
N PHE A 240 15.52 34.95 -10.16
CA PHE A 240 16.33 34.03 -10.97
C PHE A 240 15.53 32.89 -11.58
N GLY A 241 14.21 32.89 -11.43
CA GLY A 241 13.46 31.69 -11.75
C GLY A 241 13.52 31.21 -13.20
N PRO A 242 13.71 32.05 -14.25
CA PRO A 242 14.00 31.53 -15.60
C PRO A 242 15.30 30.71 -15.64
N GLU A 243 16.34 31.18 -14.96
CA GLU A 243 17.64 30.49 -14.87
C GLU A 243 17.53 29.21 -14.03
N ILE A 244 16.79 29.26 -12.92
CA ILE A 244 16.51 28.09 -12.09
C ILE A 244 15.71 27.04 -12.88
N ARG A 245 14.72 27.46 -13.67
CA ARG A 245 13.91 26.60 -14.53
C ARG A 245 14.77 25.88 -15.57
N GLU A 246 15.58 26.61 -16.32
CA GLU A 246 16.47 26.01 -17.33
C GLU A 246 17.51 25.07 -16.69
N ARG A 247 18.02 25.44 -15.51
CA ARG A 247 18.97 24.59 -14.77
C ARG A 247 18.30 23.35 -14.21
N LEU A 248 17.06 23.44 -13.73
CA LEU A 248 16.26 22.27 -13.31
C LEU A 248 15.98 21.33 -14.48
N LYS A 249 15.64 21.85 -15.66
CA LYS A 249 15.49 21.05 -16.89
C LYS A 249 16.78 20.33 -17.25
N ALA A 250 17.91 21.06 -17.28
CA ALA A 250 19.21 20.48 -17.58
C ALA A 250 19.61 19.38 -16.57
N MET A 251 19.34 19.57 -15.27
CA MET A 251 19.59 18.54 -14.26
C MET A 251 18.66 17.33 -14.41
N ALA A 252 17.38 17.55 -14.70
CA ALA A 252 16.42 16.47 -14.87
C ALA A 252 16.68 15.61 -16.12
N LEU A 253 17.28 16.21 -17.15
CA LEU A 253 17.67 15.54 -18.39
C LEU A 253 19.10 14.98 -18.34
N ALA A 254 19.86 15.25 -17.28
CA ALA A 254 21.20 14.72 -17.12
C ALA A 254 21.16 13.19 -17.00
N GLY A 255 21.76 12.49 -17.96
CA GLY A 255 21.73 11.02 -18.04
C GLY A 255 20.41 10.44 -18.55
N HIS A 256 19.52 11.26 -19.13
CA HIS A 256 18.31 10.78 -19.79
C HIS A 256 18.65 10.14 -21.15
N ASP A 257 18.26 8.87 -21.32
CA ASP A 257 18.38 8.15 -22.57
C ASP A 257 17.08 8.29 -23.39
N ALA A 258 17.13 9.14 -24.41
CA ALA A 258 15.98 9.44 -25.27
C ALA A 258 15.57 8.24 -26.15
N GLU A 259 16.49 7.37 -26.52
CA GLU A 259 16.22 6.22 -27.40
C GLU A 259 15.41 5.14 -26.68
N LYS A 260 15.55 5.05 -25.35
CA LYS A 260 14.78 4.13 -24.50
C LYS A 260 13.50 4.73 -23.96
N ALA A 261 13.19 5.98 -24.29
CA ALA A 261 12.01 6.65 -23.76
C ALA A 261 10.74 6.10 -24.39
N ILE A 262 9.78 5.69 -23.54
CA ILE A 262 8.48 5.17 -23.99
C ILE A 262 7.38 6.15 -23.56
N PRO A 263 6.58 6.69 -24.51
CA PRO A 263 5.42 7.53 -24.20
C PRO A 263 4.47 6.84 -23.24
N VAL A 264 3.98 7.59 -22.24
CA VAL A 264 3.10 7.03 -21.19
C VAL A 264 1.82 6.44 -21.77
N ALA A 265 1.29 7.02 -22.85
CA ALA A 265 0.07 6.55 -23.53
C ALA A 265 0.22 5.17 -24.16
N ASP A 266 1.41 4.81 -24.64
CA ASP A 266 1.65 3.55 -25.37
C ASP A 266 1.97 2.39 -24.42
N ARG A 267 2.44 2.68 -23.19
CA ARG A 267 2.80 1.68 -22.19
C ARG A 267 1.71 0.65 -21.90
N PRO A 268 0.43 1.01 -21.70
CA PRO A 268 -0.62 0.04 -21.42
C PRO A 268 -0.83 -0.96 -22.57
N ALA A 269 -0.77 -0.50 -23.82
CA ALA A 269 -0.92 -1.35 -24.99
C ALA A 269 0.27 -2.32 -25.13
N MET A 270 1.50 -1.83 -24.93
CA MET A 270 2.71 -2.65 -24.94
C MET A 270 2.70 -3.69 -23.82
N LEU A 271 2.35 -3.30 -22.59
CA LEU A 271 2.27 -4.22 -21.45
C LEU A 271 1.19 -5.29 -21.67
N LYS A 272 0.02 -4.92 -22.20
CA LYS A 272 -1.05 -5.87 -22.54
C LYS A 272 -0.60 -6.87 -23.60
N LYS A 273 0.17 -6.43 -24.60
CA LYS A 273 0.74 -7.32 -25.62
C LYS A 273 1.73 -8.31 -25.01
N ILE A 274 2.66 -7.83 -24.18
CA ILE A 274 3.64 -8.69 -23.49
C ILE A 274 2.94 -9.68 -22.55
N ASP A 275 1.91 -9.26 -21.82
CA ASP A 275 1.13 -10.14 -20.95
C ASP A 275 0.38 -11.22 -21.73
N GLY A 276 -0.14 -10.90 -22.92
CA GLY A 276 -0.72 -11.88 -23.83
C GLY A 276 0.30 -12.91 -24.34
N GLU A 277 1.51 -12.47 -24.66
CA GLU A 277 2.61 -13.35 -25.09
C GLU A 277 3.10 -14.27 -23.96
N ILE A 278 3.22 -13.74 -22.72
CA ILE A 278 3.54 -14.55 -21.53
C ILE A 278 2.47 -15.62 -21.32
N LEU A 279 1.19 -15.27 -21.43
CA LEU A 279 0.08 -16.20 -21.27
C LEU A 279 0.09 -17.29 -22.35
N GLN A 280 0.47 -16.97 -23.60
CA GLN A 280 0.65 -17.98 -24.65
C GLN A 280 1.80 -18.96 -24.33
N ILE A 281 2.92 -18.47 -23.82
CA ILE A 281 4.05 -19.31 -23.38
C ILE A 281 3.63 -20.22 -22.23
N GLU A 282 2.88 -19.69 -21.25
CA GLU A 282 2.37 -20.48 -20.12
C GLU A 282 1.36 -21.55 -20.57
N ARG A 283 0.51 -21.25 -21.56
CA ARG A 283 -0.41 -22.24 -22.19
C ARG A 283 0.36 -23.36 -22.88
N LEU A 284 1.43 -23.05 -23.61
CA LEU A 284 2.25 -24.05 -24.30
C LEU A 284 3.01 -24.94 -23.29
N ALA A 285 3.59 -24.34 -22.25
CA ALA A 285 4.24 -25.08 -21.18
C ALA A 285 3.26 -26.01 -20.43
N GLU A 286 2.02 -25.56 -20.21
CA GLU A 286 0.98 -26.39 -19.61
C GLU A 286 0.58 -27.57 -20.50
N PHE A 287 0.49 -27.37 -21.81
CA PHE A 287 0.22 -28.44 -22.76
C PHE A 287 1.29 -29.53 -22.69
N ILE A 288 2.57 -29.15 -22.65
CA ILE A 288 3.70 -30.07 -22.47
C ILE A 288 3.57 -30.82 -21.14
N TYR A 289 3.20 -30.12 -20.07
CA TYR A 289 3.00 -30.73 -18.75
C TYR A 289 1.85 -31.76 -18.75
N ARG A 290 0.71 -31.44 -19.36
CA ARG A 290 -0.46 -32.35 -19.44
C ARG A 290 -0.19 -33.57 -20.31
N THR A 291 0.44 -33.37 -21.47
CA THR A 291 0.79 -34.46 -22.40
C THR A 291 1.83 -35.39 -21.79
N GLY A 292 2.86 -34.85 -21.12
CA GLY A 292 3.82 -35.65 -20.37
C GLY A 292 3.15 -36.45 -19.25
N ARG A 293 2.27 -35.83 -18.45
CA ARG A 293 1.52 -36.53 -17.39
C ARG A 293 0.61 -37.64 -17.93
N ALA A 294 -0.09 -37.39 -19.04
CA ALA A 294 -0.96 -38.39 -19.68
C ALA A 294 -0.17 -39.61 -20.21
N ARG A 295 1.10 -39.40 -20.58
CA ARG A 295 2.03 -40.44 -21.00
C ARG A 295 2.76 -41.13 -19.83
N GLY A 296 2.42 -40.79 -18.59
CA GLY A 296 3.07 -41.36 -17.40
C GLY A 296 4.52 -40.91 -17.25
N ILE A 297 4.83 -39.67 -17.65
CA ILE A 297 6.17 -39.09 -17.58
C ILE A 297 6.24 -38.08 -16.43
N ASN A 298 7.36 -38.05 -15.70
CA ASN A 298 7.58 -37.08 -14.62
C ASN A 298 8.02 -35.71 -15.16
N THR A 299 7.07 -34.79 -15.34
CA THR A 299 7.26 -33.43 -15.88
C THR A 299 7.87 -32.41 -14.92
N GLY A 300 8.32 -32.84 -13.73
CA GLY A 300 8.90 -31.94 -12.73
C GLY A 300 7.90 -30.94 -12.14
N PRO A 301 8.35 -29.87 -11.46
CA PRO A 301 7.46 -28.87 -10.90
C PRO A 301 6.82 -28.01 -12.00
N ARG A 302 5.50 -27.87 -11.93
CA ARG A 302 4.69 -27.04 -12.84
C ARG A 302 5.12 -25.58 -12.77
N PHE A 303 5.24 -24.89 -13.91
CA PHE A 303 5.61 -23.47 -13.94
C PHE A 303 4.60 -22.53 -13.33
N ALA A 304 3.33 -22.85 -13.49
CA ALA A 304 2.28 -21.92 -13.16
C ALA A 304 2.01 -21.92 -11.65
N ALA A 305 2.21 -20.76 -11.02
CA ALA A 305 1.85 -20.55 -9.62
C ALA A 305 0.33 -20.56 -9.38
N ASN A 306 -0.48 -20.33 -10.42
CA ASN A 306 -1.93 -20.26 -10.30
C ASN A 306 -2.66 -21.09 -11.39
N PRO A 307 -3.26 -22.23 -11.05
CA PRO A 307 -4.03 -23.04 -11.99
C PRO A 307 -5.33 -22.35 -12.48
N LEU A 308 -5.85 -21.34 -11.75
CA LEU A 308 -7.07 -20.62 -12.11
C LEU A 308 -6.86 -19.62 -13.26
N ALA A 309 -5.67 -19.03 -13.37
CA ALA A 309 -5.32 -18.13 -14.47
C ALA A 309 -5.25 -18.83 -15.84
N ILE A 310 -5.17 -20.17 -15.84
CA ILE A 310 -5.03 -21.01 -17.04
C ILE A 310 -6.39 -21.53 -17.55
N LEU A 311 -7.41 -21.57 -16.69
CA LEU A 311 -8.70 -22.18 -17.00
C LEU A 311 -9.73 -21.23 -17.64
N ASP A 312 -9.36 -19.98 -17.95
CA ASP A 312 -10.27 -18.93 -18.46
C ASP A 312 -11.60 -18.91 -17.67
N VAL A 313 -11.54 -18.99 -16.33
CA VAL A 313 -12.72 -18.71 -15.49
C VAL A 313 -12.86 -17.19 -15.41
N GLU A 314 -13.47 -16.60 -16.43
CA GLU A 314 -13.96 -15.24 -16.37
C GLU A 314 -15.07 -15.19 -15.29
N PHE A 315 -14.81 -14.54 -14.16
CA PHE A 315 -15.89 -14.08 -13.29
C PHE A 315 -16.56 -12.90 -13.99
N ALA A 316 -17.63 -13.20 -14.73
CA ALA A 316 -18.67 -12.24 -15.09
C ALA A 316 -19.63 -12.03 -13.89
#